data_AF-A0A2H0PCR8-F1
#
_entry.id   AF-A0A2H0PCR8-F1
#
_cell.length_a   1.000
_cell.length_b   1.000
_cell.length_c   1.000
_cell.angle_alpha   90.00
_cell.angle_beta   90.00
_cell.angle_gamma   90.00
#
_symmetry.space_group_name_H-M   'P 1'
#
loop_
_entity.id
_entity.type
_entity.pdbx_description
1 polymer ?
#
loop_
_entity_poly.entity_id
_entity_poly.type
_entity_poly.pdbx_seq_one_letter_code
_entity_poly.pdbx_strand_id
1 'polypeptide(L)'
;MAEPPKYNRKMIAAKTKLLERFKKDKAVRLKAQKRSRLPPDQTWSKGFPVLDLGMHPPFNEKTWLFKVWGEVENPLTLNWKQFLSLP
;
A
#
# COMPACT_ATOMS: atom_id res chain seq x y z
N MET A 1 -29.30 39.94 -4.45
CA MET A 1 -29.00 38.71 -3.70
C MET A 1 -28.50 37.69 -4.73
N ALA A 2 -27.20 37.39 -4.77
CA ALA A 2 -26.62 36.54 -5.82
C ALA A 2 -27.06 35.08 -5.63
N GLU A 3 -27.49 34.41 -6.71
CA GLU A 3 -27.84 32.99 -6.66
C GLU A 3 -26.62 32.15 -6.26
N PRO A 4 -26.76 31.19 -5.33
CA PRO A 4 -25.64 30.39 -4.87
C PRO A 4 -25.13 29.48 -6.00
N PRO A 5 -23.81 29.25 -6.07
CA PRO A 5 -23.22 28.40 -7.10
C PRO A 5 -23.81 26.99 -7.06
N LYS A 6 -24.27 26.52 -8.23
CA LYS A 6 -24.86 25.19 -8.41
C LYS A 6 -23.76 24.12 -8.39
N TYR A 7 -23.55 23.51 -7.23
CA TYR A 7 -22.52 22.47 -7.06
C TYR A 7 -22.98 21.09 -7.52
N ASN A 8 -22.04 20.30 -8.06
CA ASN A 8 -22.28 18.90 -8.46
C ASN A 8 -22.40 17.98 -7.22
N ARG A 9 -23.55 17.32 -7.07
CA ARG A 9 -23.85 16.41 -5.95
C ARG A 9 -22.84 15.26 -5.79
N LYS A 10 -22.33 14.70 -6.90
CA LYS A 10 -21.33 13.63 -6.85
C LYS A 10 -20.00 14.14 -6.25
N MET A 11 -19.60 15.36 -6.61
CA MET A 11 -18.40 15.98 -6.05
C MET A 11 -18.55 16.30 -4.57
N ILE A 12 -19.71 16.77 -4.14
CA ILE A 12 -20.00 17.01 -2.72
C ILE A 12 -19.90 15.70 -1.95
N ALA A 13 -20.54 14.63 -2.41
CA ALA A 13 -20.47 13.31 -1.75
C ALA A 13 -19.04 12.77 -1.66
N ALA A 14 -18.24 12.92 -2.72
CA ALA A 14 -16.83 12.53 -2.73
C ALA A 14 -16.00 13.34 -1.73
N LYS A 15 -16.19 14.68 -1.68
CA LYS A 15 -15.51 15.56 -0.72
C LYS A 15 -15.91 15.25 0.73
N THR A 16 -17.18 14.95 0.98
CA THR A 16 -17.66 14.54 2.31
C THR A 16 -17.04 13.22 2.73
N LYS A 17 -17.00 12.21 1.86
CA LYS A 17 -16.36 10.92 2.14
C LYS A 17 -14.86 11.08 2.43
N LEU A 18 -14.19 11.94 1.68
CA LEU A 18 -12.78 12.27 1.87
C LEU A 18 -12.56 12.98 3.23
N LEU A 19 -13.42 13.93 3.58
CA LEU A 19 -13.36 14.63 4.87
C LEU A 19 -13.52 13.68 6.05
N GLU A 20 -14.49 12.75 5.98
CA GLU A 20 -14.69 11.75 7.04
C GLU A 20 -13.48 10.81 7.20
N ARG A 21 -12.85 10.41 6.08
CA ARG A 21 -11.58 9.66 6.12
C ARG A 21 -10.48 10.47 6.82
N PHE A 22 -10.34 11.75 6.50
CA PHE A 22 -9.34 12.61 7.14
C PHE A 22 -9.58 12.80 8.64
N LYS A 23 -10.83 12.98 9.07
CA LYS A 23 -11.18 13.07 10.50
C LYS A 23 -10.81 11.80 11.26
N LYS A 24 -11.14 10.62 10.70
CA LYS A 24 -10.79 9.32 11.28
C LYS A 24 -9.27 9.15 11.41
N ASP A 25 -8.54 9.54 10.36
CA ASP A 25 -7.09 9.45 10.33
C ASP A 25 -6.42 10.38 11.36
N LYS A 26 -6.94 11.60 11.52
CA LYS A 26 -6.50 12.56 12.56
C LYS A 26 -6.74 12.02 13.97
N ALA A 27 -7.91 11.40 14.22
CA ALA A 27 -8.22 10.81 15.52
C ALA A 27 -7.28 9.65 15.88
N VAL A 28 -6.95 8.79 14.92
CA VAL A 28 -5.95 7.71 15.10
C VAL A 28 -4.57 8.28 15.41
N ARG A 29 -4.12 9.29 14.67
CA ARG A 29 -2.82 9.95 14.87
C ARG A 29 -2.72 10.59 16.26
N LEU A 30 -3.76 11.30 16.70
CA LEU A 30 -3.79 11.95 18.02
C LEU A 30 -3.79 10.92 19.16
N LYS A 31 -4.47 9.77 18.98
CA LYS A 31 -4.44 8.66 19.94
C LYS A 31 -3.06 7.99 20.01
N ALA A 32 -2.37 7.84 18.88
CA ALA A 32 -1.00 7.30 18.83
C ALA A 32 0.02 8.26 19.48
N GLN A 33 -0.12 9.58 19.23
CA GLN A 33 0.74 10.62 19.82
C GLN A 33 0.60 10.68 21.35
N LYS A 34 -0.62 10.57 21.89
CA LYS A 34 -0.88 10.54 23.34
C LYS A 34 -0.24 9.34 24.08
N ARG A 35 0.21 8.29 23.38
CA ARG A 35 0.84 7.10 23.99
C ARG A 35 2.37 7.19 24.13
N SER A 36 3.02 8.32 23.80
CA SER A 36 4.45 8.58 24.10
C SER A 36 5.45 7.53 23.55
N ARG A 37 5.12 6.81 22.47
CA ARG A 37 6.03 5.82 21.83
C ARG A 37 6.65 6.32 20.52
N LEU A 38 6.25 7.51 20.06
CA LEU A 38 6.81 8.12 18.86
C LEU A 38 7.79 9.20 19.29
N PRO A 39 9.09 9.07 18.95
CA PRO A 39 10.07 10.12 19.12
C PRO A 39 9.60 11.45 18.50
N PRO A 40 10.12 12.59 18.98
CA PRO A 40 9.96 13.88 18.31
C PRO A 40 10.29 13.76 16.83
N ASP A 41 9.54 14.50 15.99
CA ASP A 41 9.70 14.56 14.53
C ASP A 41 9.41 13.26 13.73
N GLN A 42 8.92 12.19 14.37
CA GLN A 42 8.50 10.98 13.68
C GLN A 42 6.99 10.97 13.37
N THR A 43 6.62 10.49 12.17
CA THR A 43 5.21 10.27 11.79
C THR A 43 4.89 8.79 11.72
N TRP A 44 3.69 8.41 12.17
CA TRP A 44 3.21 7.03 12.06
C TRP A 44 2.76 6.77 10.62
N SER A 45 3.53 5.96 9.88
CA SER A 45 3.12 5.48 8.56
C SER A 45 2.13 4.33 8.70
N LYS A 46 1.04 4.39 7.93
CA LYS A 46 0.02 3.33 7.86
C LYS A 46 0.39 2.18 6.92
N GLY A 47 1.40 2.40 6.07
CA GLY A 47 1.79 1.45 5.03
C GLY A 47 3.30 1.36 4.90
N PHE A 48 3.73 0.26 4.31
CA PHE A 48 5.10 0.11 3.87
C PHE A 48 5.32 0.95 2.60
N PRO A 49 6.45 1.67 2.50
CA PRO A 49 6.78 2.35 1.26
C PRO A 49 6.91 1.31 0.14
N VAL A 50 6.29 1.60 -1.00
CA VAL A 50 6.45 0.80 -2.21
C VAL A 50 7.32 1.60 -3.16
N LEU A 51 8.42 0.98 -3.59
CA LEU A 51 9.28 1.52 -4.65
C LEU A 51 9.11 0.61 -5.87
N ASP A 52 8.32 1.06 -6.84
CA ASP A 52 8.11 0.36 -8.10
C ASP A 52 8.14 1.35 -9.29
N LEU A 53 8.26 0.82 -10.49
CA LEU A 53 8.28 1.60 -11.75
C LEU A 53 6.87 1.76 -12.37
N GLY A 54 5.81 1.51 -11.60
CA GLY A 54 4.41 1.63 -12.02
C GLY A 54 3.83 0.43 -12.78
N MET A 55 4.65 -0.57 -13.12
CA MET A 55 4.22 -1.76 -13.86
C MET A 55 4.18 -2.98 -12.94
N HIS A 56 3.02 -3.64 -12.86
CA HIS A 56 2.84 -4.90 -12.14
C HIS A 56 2.51 -6.01 -13.13
N PRO A 57 3.39 -7.01 -13.32
CA PRO A 57 3.10 -8.12 -14.22
C PRO A 57 1.99 -9.02 -13.65
N PRO A 58 1.16 -9.64 -14.51
CA PRO A 58 0.20 -10.63 -14.06
C PRO A 58 0.92 -11.83 -13.44
N PHE A 59 0.35 -12.36 -12.36
CA PHE A 59 0.91 -13.49 -11.63
C PHE A 59 0.05 -14.74 -11.83
N ASN A 60 0.70 -15.87 -12.16
CA ASN A 60 0.07 -17.18 -12.24
C ASN A 60 1.01 -18.25 -11.66
N GLU A 61 0.63 -18.78 -10.50
CA GLU A 61 1.40 -19.78 -9.76
C GLU A 61 1.71 -21.04 -10.59
N LYS A 62 0.81 -21.45 -11.49
CA LYS A 62 0.96 -22.69 -12.28
C LYS A 62 2.05 -22.58 -13.34
N THR A 63 2.34 -21.37 -13.82
CA THR A 63 3.33 -21.11 -14.87
C THR A 63 4.58 -20.42 -14.34
N TRP A 64 4.61 -20.08 -13.04
CA TRP A 64 5.72 -19.38 -12.42
C TRP A 64 6.90 -20.33 -12.17
N LEU A 65 8.11 -19.84 -12.45
CA LEU A 65 9.35 -20.55 -12.25
C LEU A 65 10.41 -19.61 -11.64
N PHE A 66 11.07 -20.06 -10.59
CA PHE A 66 12.29 -19.45 -10.06
C PHE A 66 13.50 -20.17 -10.65
N LYS A 67 14.35 -19.43 -11.37
CA LYS A 67 15.52 -20.00 -12.04
C LYS A 67 16.79 -19.38 -11.47
N VAL A 68 17.69 -20.23 -11.00
CA VAL A 68 19.07 -19.87 -10.63
C VAL A 68 19.99 -20.44 -11.70
N TRP A 69 20.72 -19.56 -12.37
CA TRP A 69 21.52 -19.88 -13.54
C TRP A 69 22.67 -18.86 -13.69
N GLY A 70 23.59 -19.11 -14.62
CA GLY A 70 24.79 -18.30 -14.82
C GLY A 70 26.01 -19.00 -14.22
N GLU A 71 26.80 -18.28 -13.44
CA GLU A 71 28.01 -18.80 -12.79
C GLU A 71 27.65 -19.55 -11.50
N VAL A 72 26.97 -20.68 -11.66
CA VAL A 72 26.58 -21.57 -10.56
C VAL A 72 26.94 -23.00 -10.91
N GLU A 73 27.44 -23.76 -9.93
CA GLU A 73 27.85 -25.15 -10.13
C GLU A 73 26.65 -26.05 -10.48
N ASN A 74 25.52 -25.84 -9.80
CA ASN A 74 24.29 -26.61 -9.98
C ASN A 74 23.10 -25.68 -10.28
N PRO A 75 22.75 -25.46 -11.56
CA PRO A 75 21.58 -24.70 -11.92
C PRO A 75 20.30 -25.28 -11.29
N LEU A 76 19.40 -24.40 -10.87
CA LEU A 76 18.19 -24.79 -10.14
C LEU A 76 16.96 -24.15 -10.78
N THR A 77 15.90 -24.93 -10.94
CA THR A 77 14.58 -24.43 -11.29
C THR A 77 13.56 -24.95 -10.29
N LEU A 78 12.84 -24.03 -9.64
CA LEU A 78 11.78 -24.35 -8.69
C LEU A 78 10.45 -23.83 -9.23
N ASN A 79 9.40 -24.66 -9.17
CA ASN A 79 8.03 -24.16 -9.32
C ASN A 79 7.58 -23.45 -8.03
N TRP A 80 6.42 -22.79 -8.08
CA TRP A 80 5.90 -22.01 -6.96
C TRP A 80 5.82 -22.79 -5.64
N LYS A 81 5.30 -24.03 -5.69
CA LYS A 81 5.16 -24.88 -4.50
C LYS A 81 6.51 -25.26 -3.90
N GLN A 82 7.50 -25.60 -4.73
CA GLN A 82 8.84 -25.96 -4.28
C GLN A 82 9.57 -24.76 -3.65
N PHE A 83 9.41 -23.57 -4.24
CA PHE A 83 10.00 -22.34 -3.69
C PHE A 83 9.45 -22.01 -2.29
N LEU A 84 8.14 -22.14 -2.08
CA LEU A 84 7.53 -21.92 -0.76
C LEU A 84 7.86 -22.99 0.28
N SER A 85 8.34 -24.17 -0.16
CA SER A 85 8.78 -25.24 0.75
C SER A 85 10.24 -25.14 1.17
N LEU A 86 10.95 -24.10 0.73
CA LEU A 86 12.30 -23.82 1.24
C LEU A 86 12.22 -23.45 2.74
N PRO A 87 13.25 -23.82 3.53
CA PRO A 87 13.28 -23.62 4.98
C PRO A 87 13.40 -22.14 5.40
#